data_AF-F5T807-F1
#
_entry.id   AF-F5T807-F1
#
_cell.length_a   1.000
_cell.length_b   1.000
_cell.length_c   1.000
_cell.angle_alpha   90.00
_cell.angle_beta   90.00
_cell.angle_gamma   90.00
#
_symmetry.space_group_name_H-M   'P 1'
#
loop_
_entity.id
_entity.type
_entity.pdbx_description
1 polymer ?
#
loop_
_entity_poly.entity_id
_entity_poly.type
_entity_poly.pdbx_seq_one_letter_code
_entity_poly.pdbx_strand_id
1 'polypeptide(L)'
;MRVKREQLEFLRKFRYIVENEEYKKLKNVPRHGSTNTYAHSVRVALMAYKLAKKWHMDADSAGKIGLLHDFCMIDYHKDDGTSHDGRWYCFYHGEDAIENSEKQNFYLNHVEKRAILTHMFPLSTRLPNSRLAYLLTLSDKTVALQESLQNIVIAFARLRYRTIVVQKRVAQYLRTKLSFS
;
A
#
# COMPACT_ATOMS: atom_id res chain seq x y z
N MET A 1 2.75 17.74 -15.85
CA MET A 1 2.35 17.38 -14.47
C MET A 1 3.19 18.20 -13.50
N ARG A 2 2.62 19.18 -12.78
CA ARG A 2 3.38 20.08 -11.90
C ARG A 2 3.68 19.34 -10.59
N VAL A 3 4.89 18.82 -10.42
CA VAL A 3 5.32 18.17 -9.17
C VAL A 3 5.25 19.23 -8.07
N LYS A 4 4.48 18.96 -7.01
CA LYS A 4 4.37 19.91 -5.89
C LYS A 4 5.72 19.96 -5.16
N ARG A 5 6.15 21.14 -4.71
CA ARG A 5 7.44 21.37 -4.02
C ARG A 5 7.72 20.35 -2.91
N GLU A 6 6.69 20.00 -2.14
CA GLU A 6 6.76 19.01 -1.06
C GLU A 6 7.06 17.58 -1.53
N GLN A 7 6.55 17.17 -2.70
CA GLN A 7 6.86 15.84 -3.25
C GLN A 7 8.34 15.76 -3.64
N LEU A 8 8.87 16.84 -4.20
CA LEU A 8 10.29 16.91 -4.54
C LEU A 8 11.17 16.92 -3.28
N GLU A 9 10.76 17.65 -2.24
CA GLU A 9 11.43 17.63 -0.93
C GLU A 9 11.45 16.21 -0.33
N PHE A 10 10.28 15.55 -0.30
CA PHE A 10 10.15 14.16 0.17
C PHE A 10 11.07 13.21 -0.62
N LEU A 11 11.00 13.24 -1.96
CA LEU A 11 11.81 12.35 -2.80
C LEU A 11 13.31 12.58 -2.63
N ARG A 12 13.74 13.84 -2.53
CA ARG A 12 15.15 14.16 -2.28
C ARG A 12 15.60 13.63 -0.92
N LYS A 13 14.76 13.77 0.11
CA LYS A 13 15.08 13.38 1.48
C LYS A 13 15.19 11.87 1.64
N PHE A 14 14.24 11.13 1.07
CA PHE A 14 14.20 9.67 1.19
C PHE A 14 14.80 8.93 0.01
N ARG A 15 15.56 9.63 -0.84
CA ARG A 15 16.17 9.08 -2.06
C ARG A 15 16.90 7.76 -1.81
N TYR A 16 17.64 7.70 -0.69
CA TYR A 16 18.41 6.52 -0.28
C TYR A 16 17.57 5.25 -0.05
N ILE A 17 16.27 5.38 0.25
CA ILE A 17 15.32 4.25 0.37
C ILE A 17 14.65 3.99 -0.97
N VAL A 18 14.04 5.01 -1.59
CA VAL A 18 13.25 4.83 -2.82
C VAL A 18 14.09 4.42 -4.03
N GLU A 19 15.39 4.72 -4.03
CA GLU A 19 16.34 4.31 -5.06
C GLU A 19 17.11 3.01 -4.73
N ASN A 20 16.99 2.46 -3.52
CA ASN A 20 17.63 1.21 -3.14
C ASN A 20 17.07 0.04 -3.98
N GLU A 21 17.96 -0.78 -4.52
CA GLU A 21 17.59 -1.87 -5.44
C GLU A 21 16.78 -2.97 -4.75
N GLU A 22 17.09 -3.31 -3.49
CA GLU A 22 16.31 -4.26 -2.72
C GLU A 22 14.89 -3.73 -2.50
N TYR A 23 14.77 -2.49 -2.03
CA TYR A 23 13.47 -1.85 -1.80
C TYR A 23 12.62 -1.74 -3.08
N LYS A 24 13.25 -1.52 -4.26
CA LYS A 24 12.53 -1.50 -5.55
C LYS A 24 11.89 -2.83 -5.91
N LYS A 25 12.37 -3.97 -5.39
CA LYS A 25 11.76 -5.29 -5.65
C LYS A 25 10.31 -5.36 -5.15
N LEU A 26 9.93 -4.53 -4.18
CA LEU A 26 8.54 -4.38 -3.71
C LEU A 26 7.56 -3.97 -4.84
N LYS A 27 8.04 -3.48 -5.99
CA LYS A 27 7.21 -3.22 -7.17
C LYS A 27 6.59 -4.49 -7.77
N ASN A 28 7.22 -5.63 -7.51
CA ASN A 28 6.77 -6.93 -8.00
C ASN A 28 5.89 -7.68 -6.99
N VAL A 29 5.69 -7.12 -5.79
CA VAL A 29 4.86 -7.71 -4.74
C VAL A 29 3.46 -7.08 -4.83
N PRO A 30 2.41 -7.84 -5.20
CA PRO A 30 1.05 -7.32 -5.29
C PRO A 30 0.50 -6.86 -3.94
N ARG A 31 -0.31 -5.80 -3.96
CA ARG A 31 -0.94 -5.23 -2.76
C ARG A 31 -2.29 -4.61 -3.12
N HIS A 32 -3.30 -4.81 -2.27
CA HIS A 32 -4.66 -4.28 -2.45
C HIS A 32 -5.21 -4.47 -3.88
N GLY A 33 -4.96 -5.61 -4.53
CA GLY A 33 -5.54 -6.02 -5.82
C GLY A 33 -5.09 -5.28 -7.09
N SER A 34 -4.84 -3.97 -7.06
CA SER A 34 -4.45 -3.18 -8.25
C SER A 34 -3.15 -2.40 -8.11
N THR A 35 -2.49 -2.47 -6.95
CA THR A 35 -1.20 -1.84 -6.71
C THR A 35 -0.15 -2.88 -6.34
N ASN A 36 1.09 -2.42 -6.20
CA ASN A 36 2.17 -3.14 -5.56
C ASN A 36 2.55 -2.49 -4.23
N THR A 37 3.29 -3.23 -3.42
CA THR A 37 3.73 -2.83 -2.08
C THR A 37 4.58 -1.55 -2.13
N TYR A 38 5.47 -1.40 -3.14
CA TYR A 38 6.27 -0.18 -3.29
C TYR A 38 5.39 1.08 -3.45
N ALA A 39 4.43 1.04 -4.38
CA ALA A 39 3.58 2.18 -4.68
C ALA A 39 2.62 2.50 -3.51
N HIS A 40 2.15 1.47 -2.80
CA HIS A 40 1.39 1.62 -1.57
C HIS A 40 2.23 2.35 -0.50
N SER A 41 3.41 1.84 -0.16
CA SER A 41 4.29 2.44 0.85
C SER A 41 4.70 3.87 0.51
N VAL A 42 4.97 4.18 -0.76
CA VAL A 42 5.27 5.57 -1.18
C VAL A 42 4.07 6.50 -0.96
N ARG A 43 2.84 6.06 -1.23
CA ARG A 43 1.63 6.86 -0.96
C ARG A 43 1.42 7.08 0.53
N VAL A 44 1.57 6.02 1.34
CA VAL A 44 1.48 6.08 2.81
C VAL A 44 2.51 7.05 3.37
N ALA A 45 3.78 6.91 2.96
CA ALA A 45 4.88 7.76 3.40
C ALA A 45 4.66 9.23 3.06
N LEU A 46 4.21 9.53 1.83
CA LEU A 46 3.96 10.90 1.42
C LEU A 46 2.80 11.52 2.22
N MET A 47 1.75 10.74 2.52
CA MET A 47 0.64 11.19 3.36
C MET A 47 1.11 11.44 4.80
N ALA A 48 1.80 10.47 5.40
CA ALA A 48 2.32 10.57 6.76
C ALA A 48 3.27 11.77 6.91
N TYR A 49 4.21 11.95 5.97
CA TYR A 49 5.13 13.09 5.93
C TYR A 49 4.40 14.44 5.93
N LYS A 50 3.36 14.58 5.08
CA LYS A 50 2.58 15.82 4.99
C LYS A 50 1.76 16.10 6.25
N LEU A 51 1.09 15.08 6.77
CA LEU A 51 0.31 15.20 8.01
C LEU A 51 1.21 15.52 9.19
N ALA A 52 2.39 14.91 9.28
CA ALA A 52 3.37 15.24 10.31
C ALA A 52 3.81 16.72 10.24
N LYS A 53 4.14 17.24 9.04
CA LYS A 53 4.46 18.67 8.87
C LYS A 53 3.30 19.58 9.31
N LYS A 54 2.06 19.21 8.95
CA LYS A 54 0.85 19.96 9.32
C LYS A 54 0.57 19.94 10.83
N TRP A 55 0.91 18.84 11.51
CA TRP A 55 0.66 18.65 12.94
C TRP A 55 1.88 18.93 13.82
N HIS A 56 2.92 19.55 13.26
CA HIS A 56 4.18 19.86 13.95
C HIS A 56 4.80 18.64 14.63
N MET A 57 4.77 17.50 13.94
CA MET A 57 5.40 16.24 14.36
C MET A 57 6.69 16.01 13.57
N ASP A 58 7.45 15.00 13.98
CA ASP A 58 8.63 14.55 13.25
C ASP A 58 8.24 13.95 11.89
N ALA A 59 8.31 14.80 10.85
CA ALA A 59 8.02 14.42 9.49
C ALA A 59 9.04 13.43 8.93
N ASP A 60 10.29 13.47 9.39
CA ASP A 60 11.34 12.62 8.86
C ASP A 60 11.14 11.18 9.29
N SER A 61 10.88 10.98 10.59
CA SER A 61 10.46 9.68 11.12
C SER A 61 9.17 9.21 10.44
N ALA A 62 8.17 10.08 10.24
CA ALA A 62 6.89 9.71 9.62
C ALA A 62 7.02 9.25 8.16
N GLY A 63 7.84 9.96 7.37
CA GLY A 63 8.12 9.56 5.99
C GLY A 63 8.92 8.25 5.93
N LYS A 64 9.92 8.10 6.80
CA LYS A 64 10.77 6.90 6.86
C LYS A 64 9.97 5.65 7.22
N ILE A 65 9.20 5.67 8.31
CA ILE A 65 8.37 4.52 8.70
C ILE A 65 7.28 4.25 7.66
N GLY A 66 6.73 5.29 7.02
CA GLY A 66 5.74 5.10 5.97
C GLY A 66 6.30 4.36 4.76
N LEU A 67 7.58 4.57 4.42
CA LEU A 67 8.23 3.79 3.37
C LEU A 67 8.51 2.35 3.82
N LEU A 68 8.93 2.19 5.07
CA LEU A 68 9.49 0.92 5.55
C LEU A 68 8.47 -0.02 6.22
N HIS A 69 7.28 0.44 6.60
CA HIS A 69 6.32 -0.37 7.38
C HIS A 69 5.93 -1.69 6.70
N ASP A 70 5.91 -1.68 5.37
CA ASP A 70 5.51 -2.79 4.51
C ASP A 70 6.73 -3.36 3.76
N PHE A 71 7.96 -3.16 4.26
CA PHE A 71 9.18 -3.69 3.64
C PHE A 71 9.33 -5.20 3.83
N CYS A 72 8.33 -5.95 3.38
CA CYS A 72 8.22 -7.39 3.44
C CYS A 72 8.00 -7.92 2.01
N MET A 73 8.86 -8.84 1.57
CA MET A 73 8.84 -9.39 0.20
C MET A 73 7.79 -10.47 -0.02
N ILE A 74 7.01 -10.81 1.01
CA ILE A 74 6.04 -11.89 0.95
C ILE A 74 4.77 -11.42 0.24
N ASP A 75 4.37 -12.16 -0.79
CA ASP A 75 3.08 -12.02 -1.45
C ASP A 75 2.03 -12.86 -0.73
N TYR A 76 1.22 -12.21 0.12
CA TYR A 76 0.19 -12.88 0.92
C TYR A 76 -0.91 -13.54 0.07
N HIS A 77 -1.04 -13.24 -1.23
CA HIS A 77 -2.01 -13.94 -2.10
C HIS A 77 -1.54 -15.34 -2.48
N LYS A 78 -0.23 -15.58 -2.38
CA LYS A 78 0.41 -16.87 -2.68
C LYS A 78 0.90 -17.58 -1.43
N ASP A 79 0.78 -16.93 -0.27
CA ASP A 79 1.05 -17.56 1.02
C ASP A 79 -0.02 -18.63 1.27
N ASP A 80 0.41 -19.88 1.23
CA ASP A 80 -0.42 -21.07 1.42
C ASP A 80 -0.63 -21.40 2.91
N GLY A 81 -0.23 -20.50 3.81
CA GLY A 81 -0.30 -20.69 5.25
C GLY A 81 0.85 -21.55 5.80
N THR A 82 1.87 -21.85 5.00
CA THR A 82 3.11 -22.48 5.49
C THR A 82 4.16 -21.45 5.91
N SER A 83 4.03 -20.20 5.45
CA SER A 83 4.93 -19.12 5.88
C SER A 83 4.69 -18.77 7.35
N HIS A 84 5.76 -18.54 8.11
CA HIS A 84 5.71 -18.09 9.50
C HIS A 84 4.79 -18.95 10.40
N ASP A 85 4.84 -20.27 10.26
CA ASP A 85 4.03 -21.24 11.03
C ASP A 85 2.51 -21.01 10.91
N GLY A 86 2.04 -20.50 9.78
CA GLY A 86 0.64 -20.20 9.52
C GLY A 86 0.11 -18.95 10.25
N ARG A 87 1.00 -18.13 10.82
CA ARG A 87 0.63 -16.82 11.35
C ARG A 87 0.04 -15.96 10.24
N TRP A 88 -1.01 -15.20 10.55
CA TRP A 88 -1.58 -14.28 9.57
C TRP A 88 -0.58 -13.15 9.27
N TYR A 89 -0.53 -12.74 8.00
CA TYR A 89 0.36 -11.68 7.50
C TYR A 89 0.44 -10.46 8.43
N CYS A 90 -0.70 -10.00 8.95
CA CYS A 90 -0.80 -8.82 9.82
C CYS A 90 0.00 -8.91 11.14
N PHE A 91 0.40 -10.10 11.59
CA PHE A 91 1.16 -10.28 12.84
C PHE A 91 2.67 -10.29 12.63
N TYR A 92 3.17 -10.73 11.47
CA TYR A 92 4.59 -10.92 11.22
C TYR A 92 5.21 -9.90 10.26
N HIS A 93 4.48 -9.37 9.27
CA HIS A 93 5.09 -8.52 8.23
C HIS A 93 5.80 -7.27 8.80
N GLY A 94 5.33 -6.73 9.93
CA GLY A 94 6.01 -5.63 10.62
C GLY A 94 7.35 -6.04 11.28
N GLU A 95 7.49 -7.31 11.67
CA GLU A 95 8.75 -7.89 12.16
C GLU A 95 9.73 -8.02 10.98
N ASP A 96 9.28 -8.64 9.89
CA ASP A 96 10.06 -8.78 8.65
C ASP A 96 10.47 -7.42 8.08
N ALA A 97 9.58 -6.43 8.14
CA ALA A 97 9.85 -5.07 7.68
C ALA A 97 11.01 -4.42 8.43
N ILE A 98 11.08 -4.62 9.76
CA ILE A 98 12.19 -4.12 10.57
C ILE A 98 13.47 -4.88 10.21
N GLU A 99 13.43 -6.20 10.13
CA GLU A 99 14.59 -7.02 9.81
C GLU A 99 15.16 -6.68 8.42
N ASN A 100 14.31 -6.53 7.40
CA ASN A 100 14.71 -6.14 6.06
C ASN A 100 15.27 -4.71 6.01
N SER A 101 14.70 -3.80 6.82
CA SER A 101 15.22 -2.44 6.96
C SER A 101 16.64 -2.45 7.53
N GLU A 102 16.88 -3.24 8.58
CA GLU A 102 18.19 -3.38 9.22
C GLU A 102 19.22 -4.02 8.28
N LYS A 103 18.84 -5.06 7.53
CA LYS A 103 19.69 -5.69 6.50
C LYS A 103 20.13 -4.71 5.41
N GLN A 104 19.31 -3.70 5.11
CA GLN A 104 19.63 -2.64 4.14
C GLN A 104 20.29 -1.41 4.78
N ASN A 105 20.70 -1.48 6.04
CA ASN A 105 21.29 -0.38 6.81
C ASN A 105 20.36 0.84 6.96
N PHE A 106 19.04 0.62 6.92
CA PHE A 106 18.05 1.65 7.24
C PHE A 106 17.79 1.67 8.74
N TYR A 107 18.54 2.51 9.45
CA TYR A 107 18.39 2.63 10.90
C TYR A 107 16.98 3.09 11.30
N LEU A 108 16.38 2.32 12.21
CA LEU A 108 15.10 2.61 12.87
C LEU A 108 15.32 2.71 14.38
N ASN A 109 14.90 3.81 14.99
CA ASN A 109 14.93 3.96 16.45
C ASN A 109 13.78 3.18 17.11
N HIS A 110 13.77 3.10 18.44
CA HIS A 110 12.76 2.32 19.18
C HIS A 110 11.32 2.79 18.93
N VAL A 111 11.08 4.10 18.77
CA VAL A 111 9.75 4.66 18.51
C VAL A 111 9.28 4.29 17.10
N GLU A 112 10.18 4.33 16.13
CA GLU A 112 9.91 3.98 14.72
C GLU A 112 9.63 2.48 14.57
N LYS A 113 10.47 1.62 15.18
CA LYS A 113 10.22 0.18 15.21
C LYS A 113 8.86 -0.13 15.85
N ARG A 114 8.55 0.53 16.97
CA ARG A 114 7.25 0.34 17.64
C ARG A 114 6.08 0.79 16.76
N ALA A 115 6.23 1.90 16.03
CA ALA A 115 5.22 2.35 15.08
C ALA A 115 4.97 1.30 13.99
N ILE A 116 6.03 0.74 13.40
CA ILE A 116 5.91 -0.34 12.40
C ILE A 116 5.27 -1.59 13.01
N LEU A 117 5.64 -2.02 14.22
CA LEU A 117 5.06 -3.22 14.84
C LEU A 117 3.58 -3.11 15.19
N THR A 118 3.04 -1.90 15.32
CA THR A 118 1.67 -1.64 15.79
C THR A 118 0.74 -1.11 14.70
N HIS A 119 1.27 -0.82 13.49
CA HIS A 119 0.51 -0.07 12.50
C HIS A 119 -0.74 -0.79 11.99
N MET A 120 -0.77 -2.13 12.08
CA MET A 120 -1.90 -2.96 11.66
C MET A 120 -3.10 -2.94 12.61
N PHE A 121 -3.07 -2.22 13.73
CA PHE A 121 -4.25 -2.01 14.56
C PHE A 121 -5.43 -1.48 13.73
N PRO A 122 -6.67 -1.97 13.89
CA PRO A 122 -7.12 -2.97 14.88
C PRO A 122 -7.06 -4.43 14.42
N LEU A 123 -6.52 -4.73 13.22
CA LEU A 123 -6.36 -6.12 12.77
C LEU A 123 -5.29 -6.87 13.57
N SER A 124 -4.22 -6.18 13.96
CA SER A 124 -3.25 -6.68 14.93
C SER A 124 -3.67 -6.26 16.35
N THR A 125 -3.43 -7.13 17.33
CA THR A 125 -3.71 -6.89 18.75
C THR A 125 -2.73 -5.89 19.40
N ARG A 126 -1.64 -5.54 18.71
CA ARG A 126 -0.64 -4.61 19.22
C ARG A 126 -1.13 -3.16 19.12
N LEU A 127 -1.33 -2.53 20.28
CA LEU A 127 -1.81 -1.15 20.35
C LEU A 127 -0.71 -0.13 19.97
N PRO A 128 -1.03 0.85 19.10
CA PRO A 128 -0.21 2.04 18.89
C PRO A 128 -0.07 2.80 20.22
N ASN A 129 1.13 3.24 20.56
CA ASN A 129 1.43 3.91 21.82
C ASN A 129 2.17 5.25 21.65
N SER A 130 2.26 5.75 20.42
CA SER A 130 2.91 7.02 20.10
C SER A 130 2.13 7.76 19.02
N ARG A 131 2.23 9.10 19.01
CA ARG A 131 1.63 9.92 17.93
C ARG A 131 2.10 9.46 16.56
N LEU A 132 3.36 9.04 16.46
CA LEU A 132 3.96 8.53 15.24
C LEU A 132 3.31 7.20 14.78
N ALA A 133 3.05 6.29 15.71
CA ALA A 133 2.37 5.02 15.43
C ALA A 133 0.92 5.25 14.95
N TYR A 134 0.16 6.10 15.64
CA TYR A 134 -1.19 6.46 15.22
C TYR A 134 -1.22 7.12 13.84
N LEU A 135 -0.26 8.01 13.57
CA LEU A 135 -0.15 8.67 12.28
C LEU A 135 0.14 7.66 11.16
N LEU A 136 1.03 6.69 11.39
CA LEU A 136 1.31 5.63 10.44
C LEU A 136 0.07 4.77 10.18
N THR A 137 -0.59 4.26 11.24
CA THR A 137 -1.84 3.49 11.11
C THR A 137 -2.91 4.24 10.31
N LEU A 138 -3.13 5.51 10.65
CA LEU A 138 -4.13 6.33 9.96
C LEU A 138 -3.78 6.49 8.47
N SER A 139 -2.52 6.76 8.17
CA SER A 139 -2.05 6.99 6.80
C SER A 139 -2.17 5.72 5.96
N ASP A 140 -1.72 4.59 6.49
CA ASP A 140 -1.85 3.27 5.88
C ASP A 140 -3.31 2.94 5.57
N LYS A 141 -4.18 2.97 6.58
CA LYS A 141 -5.60 2.62 6.42
C LYS A 141 -6.34 3.55 5.46
N THR A 142 -6.00 4.83 5.44
CA THR A 142 -6.57 5.80 4.50
C THR A 142 -6.18 5.46 3.06
N VAL A 143 -4.90 5.17 2.82
CA VAL A 143 -4.40 4.83 1.48
C VAL A 143 -4.95 3.47 1.02
N ALA A 144 -4.94 2.46 1.88
CA ALA A 144 -5.52 1.15 1.61
C ALA A 144 -7.03 1.23 1.25
N LEU A 145 -7.78 2.09 1.95
CA LEU A 145 -9.19 2.34 1.64
C LEU A 145 -9.35 3.00 0.26
N GLN A 146 -8.54 4.01 -0.05
CA GLN A 146 -8.57 4.68 -1.37
C GLN A 146 -8.29 3.70 -2.51
N GLU A 147 -7.28 2.84 -2.35
CA GLU A 147 -6.92 1.81 -3.32
C GLU A 147 -8.04 0.78 -3.50
N SER A 148 -8.66 0.37 -2.39
CA SER A 148 -9.80 -0.55 -2.41
C SER A 148 -11.02 0.06 -3.12
N LEU A 149 -11.34 1.33 -2.86
CA LEU A 149 -12.42 2.05 -3.54
C LEU A 149 -12.14 2.20 -5.03
N GLN A 150 -10.89 2.47 -5.41
CA GLN A 150 -10.50 2.54 -6.82
C GLN A 150 -10.74 1.20 -7.53
N ASN A 151 -10.45 0.07 -6.88
CA ASN A 151 -10.75 -1.25 -7.43
C ASN A 151 -12.23 -1.47 -7.67
N ILE A 152 -13.07 -1.07 -6.70
CA ILE A 152 -14.52 -1.19 -6.79
C ILE A 152 -15.02 -0.40 -8.00
N VAL A 153 -14.58 0.85 -8.18
CA VAL A 153 -14.96 1.68 -9.35
C VAL A 153 -14.53 1.01 -10.66
N ILE A 154 -13.31 0.48 -10.73
CA ILE A 154 -12.81 -0.23 -11.93
C ILE A 154 -13.64 -1.49 -12.21
N ALA A 155 -13.98 -2.26 -11.18
CA ALA A 155 -14.79 -3.46 -11.31
C ALA A 155 -16.20 -3.13 -11.82
N PHE A 156 -16.84 -2.09 -11.28
CA PHE A 156 -18.14 -1.60 -11.76
C PHE A 156 -18.07 -1.12 -13.22
N ALA A 157 -17.03 -0.39 -13.59
CA ALA A 157 -16.84 0.06 -14.98
C ALA A 157 -16.69 -1.13 -15.95
N ARG A 158 -15.91 -2.15 -15.56
CA ARG A 158 -15.74 -3.39 -16.35
C ARG A 158 -17.05 -4.16 -16.48
N LEU A 159 -17.80 -4.29 -15.40
CA LEU A 159 -19.11 -4.96 -15.41
C LEU A 159 -20.08 -4.23 -16.36
N ARG A 160 -20.18 -2.90 -16.24
CA ARG A 160 -21.03 -2.08 -17.10
C ARG A 160 -20.66 -2.21 -18.57
N TYR A 161 -19.36 -2.14 -18.89
CA TYR A 161 -18.87 -2.33 -20.25
C TYR A 161 -19.23 -3.71 -20.80
N ARG A 162 -19.03 -4.78 -20.02
CA ARG A 162 -19.39 -6.15 -20.41
C ARG A 162 -20.88 -6.28 -20.71
N THR A 163 -21.75 -5.72 -19.87
CA THR A 163 -23.21 -5.75 -20.07
C THR A 163 -23.61 -5.04 -21.36
N ILE A 164 -23.05 -3.86 -21.65
CA ILE A 164 -23.30 -3.11 -22.89
C ILE A 164 -22.87 -3.90 -24.12
N VAL A 165 -21.68 -4.52 -24.08
CA VAL A 165 -21.16 -5.33 -25.19
C VAL A 165 -22.04 -6.56 -25.43
N VAL A 166 -22.49 -7.23 -24.37
CA VAL A 166 -23.39 -8.39 -24.47
C VAL A 166 -24.74 -7.96 -25.05
N GLN A 167 -25.34 -6.88 -24.55
CA GLN A 167 -26.61 -6.35 -25.09
C GLN A 167 -26.48 -5.99 -26.57
N LYS A 168 -25.38 -5.35 -26.99
CA LYS A 168 -25.12 -5.05 -28.42
C LYS A 168 -25.01 -6.32 -29.26
N ARG A 169 -24.29 -7.34 -28.79
CA ARG A 169 -24.16 -8.62 -29.49
C ARG A 169 -25.51 -9.34 -29.62
N VAL A 170 -26.31 -9.36 -28.56
CA VAL A 170 -27.66 -9.95 -28.58
C VAL A 170 -28.57 -9.20 -29.54
N ALA A 171 -28.57 -7.86 -29.49
CA ALA A 171 -29.36 -7.04 -30.43
C ALA A 171 -28.94 -7.24 -31.89
N GLN A 172 -27.63 -7.35 -32.16
CA GLN A 172 -27.11 -7.65 -33.50
C GLN A 172 -27.55 -9.04 -33.97
N TYR A 173 -27.43 -10.06 -33.12
CA TYR A 173 -27.86 -11.43 -33.41
C TYR A 173 -29.37 -11.51 -33.71
N LEU A 174 -30.21 -10.85 -32.91
CA LEU A 174 -31.65 -10.81 -33.11
C LEU A 174 -32.01 -10.11 -34.43
N ARG A 175 -31.37 -8.98 -34.75
CA ARG A 175 -31.56 -8.28 -36.03
C ARG A 175 -31.20 -9.15 -37.23
N THR A 176 -30.08 -9.85 -37.17
CA THR A 176 -29.65 -10.75 -38.26
C THR A 176 -30.54 -11.98 -38.37
N LYS A 177 -31.15 -12.49 -37.30
CA LYS A 177 -32.08 -13.64 -37.41
C LYS A 177 -33.47 -13.23 -37.92
N LEU A 178 -33.96 -12.06 -37.52
CA LEU A 178 -35.29 -11.57 -37.91
C LEU A 178 -35.34 -10.98 -39.32
N SER A 179 -34.20 -10.69 -39.95
CA SER A 179 -34.14 -10.23 -41.35
C SER A 179 -34.12 -11.36 -42.39
N PHE A 180 -34.08 -12.62 -41.95
CA PHE A 180 -34.10 -13.82 -42.82
C PHE A 180 -35.38 -14.67 -42.62
N SER A 181 -36.43 -14.10 -42.01
CA SER A 181 -37.82 -14.60 -42.03
C SER A 181 -38.70 -13.58 -42.72
#